data_AF-A0A1W9RMD5-F1
#
_entry.id   AF-A0A1W9RMD5-F1
#
_cell.length_a   1.000
_cell.length_b   1.000
_cell.length_c   1.000
_cell.angle_alpha   90.00
_cell.angle_beta   90.00
_cell.angle_gamma   90.00
#
_symmetry.space_group_name_H-M   'P 1'
#
loop_
_entity.id
_entity.type
_entity.pdbx_description
1 polymer ?
#
loop_
_entity_poly.entity_id
_entity_poly.type
_entity_poly.pdbx_seq_one_letter_code
_entity_poly.pdbx_strand_id
1 'polypeptide(L)'
;MRKVSCNRMELLRLKKRKILAQKSHDLLEDKLENLLIGFYRLTKELKKEIEKSQILFKEFFEDIVALHVFFPKEKIEKILNQKPFLEVEIKSKRLFNLILLEIRPQKVEGEFSYEKPALWDKISSQKDKVLESFFKIVEGLLNLEKISCEILKTRRRTNALEYILIPYIENTIKTIEMKLAELEREFLLQISRTKDLLKEER
;
A
#
# COMPACT_ATOMS: atom_id res chain seq x y z
N MET A 1 23.54 -2.91 22.16
CA MET A 1 23.34 -1.46 22.29
C MET A 1 24.64 -0.73 21.96
N ARG A 2 24.65 0.17 20.97
CA ARG A 2 25.86 0.93 20.60
C ARG A 2 26.20 1.91 21.73
N LYS A 3 27.41 1.82 22.30
CA LYS A 3 27.96 2.85 23.20
C LYS A 3 28.11 4.14 22.38
N VAL A 4 27.30 5.14 22.69
CA VAL A 4 27.44 6.48 22.08
C VAL A 4 28.53 7.23 22.86
N SER A 5 29.56 7.70 22.16
CA SER A 5 30.60 8.52 22.75
C SER A 5 30.01 9.87 23.17
N CYS A 6 30.18 10.26 24.43
CA CYS A 6 29.74 11.57 24.92
C CYS A 6 30.69 12.65 24.40
N ASN A 7 30.32 13.28 23.27
CA ASN A 7 31.03 14.41 22.67
C ASN A 7 30.00 15.44 22.19
N ARG A 8 30.32 16.74 22.29
CA ARG A 8 29.52 17.85 21.75
C ARG A 8 29.16 17.66 20.27
N MET A 9 30.05 17.06 19.48
CA MET A 9 29.77 16.78 18.06
C MET A 9 28.68 15.72 17.87
N GLU A 10 28.68 14.66 18.69
CA GLU A 10 27.62 13.65 18.69
C GLU A 10 26.30 14.21 19.24
N LEU A 11 26.33 15.12 20.21
CA LEU A 11 25.15 15.84 20.69
C LEU A 11 24.46 16.63 19.56
N LEU A 12 25.24 17.41 18.79
CA LEU A 12 24.71 18.16 17.64
C LEU A 12 24.12 17.22 16.58
N ARG A 13 24.78 16.08 16.33
CA ARG A 13 24.29 15.06 15.40
C ARG A 13 22.95 14.48 15.85
N LEU A 14 22.80 14.14 17.13
CA LEU A 14 21.55 13.63 17.70
C LEU A 14 20.42 14.66 17.66
N LYS A 15 20.70 15.95 17.96
CA LYS A 15 19.72 17.04 17.84
C LYS A 15 19.21 17.19 16.40
N LYS A 16 20.11 17.17 15.40
CA LYS A 16 19.71 17.16 13.98
C LYS A 16 18.88 15.93 13.64
N ARG A 17 19.27 14.75 14.13
CA ARG A 17 18.55 13.49 13.90
C ARG A 17 17.15 13.49 14.53
N LYS A 18 16.96 14.12 15.70
CA LYS A 18 15.65 14.31 16.32
C LYS A 18 14.71 15.09 15.41
N ILE A 19 15.16 16.25 14.91
CA ILE A 19 14.36 17.10 14.01
C ILE A 19 14.00 16.34 12.73
N LEU A 20 14.94 15.60 12.16
CA LEU A 20 14.68 14.77 10.97
C LEU A 20 13.67 13.65 11.28
N ALA A 21 13.77 13.00 12.44
CA ALA A 21 12.84 11.96 12.84
C ALA A 21 11.41 12.51 13.02
N GLN A 22 11.26 13.69 13.61
CA GLN A 22 9.97 14.39 13.74
C GLN A 22 9.38 14.72 12.37
N LYS A 23 10.15 15.37 11.48
CA LYS A 23 9.68 15.65 10.11
C LYS A 23 9.30 14.38 9.36
N SER A 24 10.05 13.29 9.55
CA SER A 24 9.72 12.01 8.91
C SER A 24 8.46 11.37 9.47
N HIS A 25 8.14 11.61 10.74
CA HIS A 25 6.89 11.17 11.35
C HIS A 25 5.71 11.89 10.69
N ASP A 26 5.75 13.23 10.68
CA ASP A 26 4.69 14.07 10.11
C ASP A 26 4.42 13.71 8.63
N LEU A 27 5.48 13.54 7.84
CA LEU A 27 5.35 13.13 6.43
C LEU A 27 4.74 11.73 6.25
N LEU A 28 5.02 10.80 7.16
CA LEU A 28 4.45 9.46 7.10
C LEU A 28 3.00 9.42 7.58
N GLU A 29 2.63 10.32 8.50
CA GLU A 29 1.27 10.55 8.95
C GLU A 29 0.42 11.10 7.79
N ASP A 30 0.89 12.16 7.11
CA ASP A 30 0.24 12.70 5.90
C ASP A 30 0.08 11.63 4.81
N LYS A 31 1.12 10.81 4.59
CA LYS A 31 1.04 9.70 3.63
C LYS A 31 -0.03 8.68 4.05
N LEU A 32 -0.12 8.37 5.33
CA LEU A 32 -1.09 7.40 5.87
C LEU A 32 -2.52 7.91 5.68
N GLU A 33 -2.80 9.17 5.96
CA GLU A 33 -4.11 9.78 5.74
C GLU A 33 -4.53 9.71 4.27
N ASN A 34 -3.63 10.08 3.35
CA ASN A 34 -3.91 10.01 1.92
C ASN A 34 -4.14 8.56 1.43
N LEU A 35 -3.39 7.59 1.95
CA LEU A 35 -3.61 6.18 1.65
C LEU A 35 -4.97 5.70 2.15
N LEU A 36 -5.42 6.14 3.33
CA LEU A 36 -6.74 5.81 3.86
C LEU A 36 -7.86 6.39 3.00
N ILE A 37 -7.74 7.66 2.59
CA ILE A 37 -8.71 8.30 1.69
C ILE A 37 -8.82 7.51 0.37
N GLY A 38 -7.67 7.15 -0.22
CA GLY A 38 -7.63 6.33 -1.43
C GLY A 38 -8.26 4.94 -1.24
N PHE A 39 -7.99 4.29 -0.11
CA PHE A 39 -8.58 3.02 0.26
C PHE A 39 -10.11 3.10 0.37
N TYR A 40 -10.64 4.09 1.08
CA TYR A 40 -12.08 4.29 1.21
C TYR A 40 -12.75 4.59 -0.14
N ARG A 41 -12.09 5.34 -1.01
CA ARG A 41 -12.61 5.60 -2.36
C ARG A 41 -12.70 4.31 -3.18
N LEU A 42 -11.63 3.54 -3.22
CA LEU A 42 -11.57 2.29 -3.98
C LEU A 42 -12.57 1.25 -3.45
N THR A 43 -12.73 1.13 -2.13
CA THR A 43 -13.74 0.22 -1.56
C THR A 43 -15.16 0.62 -1.96
N LYS A 44 -15.46 1.93 -2.03
CA LYS A 44 -16.76 2.43 -2.48
C LYS A 44 -16.99 2.16 -3.97
N GLU A 45 -15.98 2.37 -4.81
CA GLU A 45 -16.03 2.08 -6.24
C GLU A 45 -16.22 0.57 -6.48
N LEU A 46 -15.49 -0.27 -5.76
CA LEU A 46 -15.56 -1.73 -5.86
C LEU A 46 -16.94 -2.27 -5.43
N LYS A 47 -17.54 -1.73 -4.36
CA LYS A 47 -18.91 -2.10 -3.96
C LYS A 47 -19.93 -1.83 -5.08
N LYS A 48 -19.85 -0.66 -5.71
CA LYS A 48 -20.73 -0.31 -6.84
C LYS A 48 -20.53 -1.24 -8.03
N GLU A 49 -19.29 -1.62 -8.34
CA GLU A 49 -19.01 -2.56 -9.42
C GLU A 49 -19.52 -3.98 -9.11
N ILE A 50 -19.42 -4.42 -7.85
CA ILE A 50 -20.02 -5.70 -7.42
C ILE A 50 -21.54 -5.67 -7.59
N GLU A 51 -22.22 -4.62 -7.14
CA GLU A 51 -23.67 -4.48 -7.28
C GLU A 51 -24.12 -4.52 -8.76
N LYS A 52 -23.42 -3.79 -9.64
CA LYS A 52 -23.67 -3.83 -11.08
C LYS A 52 -23.41 -5.23 -11.67
N SER A 53 -22.31 -5.86 -11.26
CA SER A 53 -21.94 -7.19 -11.76
C SER A 53 -22.94 -8.26 -11.33
N GLN A 54 -23.57 -8.13 -10.16
CA GLN A 54 -24.62 -9.04 -9.73
C GLN A 54 -25.87 -8.96 -10.62
N ILE A 55 -26.25 -7.76 -11.05
CA ILE A 55 -27.38 -7.57 -11.97
C ILE A 55 -27.05 -8.21 -13.33
N LEU A 56 -25.87 -7.88 -13.89
CA LEU A 56 -25.42 -8.45 -15.16
C LEU A 56 -25.31 -9.98 -15.12
N PHE A 57 -24.83 -10.54 -14.01
CA PHE A 57 -24.73 -11.99 -13.84
C PHE A 57 -26.09 -12.66 -13.76
N LYS A 58 -27.09 -12.04 -13.09
CA LYS A 58 -28.46 -12.55 -13.07
C LYS A 58 -29.07 -12.59 -14.46
N GLU A 59 -29.00 -11.49 -15.21
CA GLU A 59 -29.50 -11.42 -16.59
C GLU A 59 -28.83 -12.48 -17.49
N PHE A 60 -27.51 -12.60 -17.40
CA PHE A 60 -26.75 -13.61 -18.13
C PHE A 60 -27.15 -15.04 -17.76
N PHE A 61 -27.37 -15.31 -16.47
CA PHE A 61 -27.77 -16.62 -15.98
C PHE A 61 -29.18 -16.99 -16.46
N GLU A 62 -30.13 -16.04 -16.44
CA GLU A 62 -31.48 -16.23 -16.97
C GLU A 62 -31.46 -16.57 -18.47
N ASP A 63 -30.64 -15.86 -19.26
CA ASP A 63 -30.49 -16.12 -20.69
C ASP A 63 -29.82 -17.48 -20.98
N ILE A 64 -28.85 -17.91 -20.15
CA ILE A 64 -28.27 -19.27 -20.22
C ILE A 64 -29.32 -20.35 -19.91
N VAL A 65 -30.13 -20.14 -18.87
CA VAL A 65 -31.19 -21.08 -18.51
C VAL A 65 -32.20 -21.20 -19.65
N ALA A 66 -32.61 -20.08 -20.26
CA ALA A 66 -33.47 -20.09 -21.43
C ALA A 66 -32.85 -20.89 -22.59
N LEU A 67 -31.56 -20.68 -22.89
CA LEU A 67 -30.85 -21.45 -23.92
C LEU A 67 -30.88 -22.96 -23.65
N HIS A 68 -30.68 -23.39 -22.39
CA HIS A 68 -30.76 -24.80 -22.01
C HIS A 68 -32.16 -25.41 -22.11
N VAL A 69 -33.22 -24.60 -21.99
CA VAL A 69 -34.61 -25.04 -22.17
C VAL A 69 -34.95 -25.23 -23.65
N PHE A 70 -34.49 -24.32 -24.52
CA PHE A 70 -34.83 -24.33 -25.94
C PHE A 70 -33.91 -25.18 -26.83
N PHE A 71 -32.69 -25.49 -26.38
CA PHE A 71 -31.70 -26.22 -27.19
C PHE A 71 -31.23 -27.52 -26.54
N PRO A 72 -31.08 -28.61 -27.33
CA PRO A 72 -30.50 -29.86 -26.85
C PRO A 72 -29.07 -29.67 -26.34
N LYS A 73 -28.72 -30.37 -25.25
CA LYS A 73 -27.39 -30.28 -24.60
C LYS A 73 -26.22 -30.47 -25.57
N GLU A 74 -26.36 -31.41 -26.50
CA GLU A 74 -25.33 -31.75 -27.50
C GLU A 74 -24.94 -30.57 -28.41
N LYS A 75 -25.90 -29.70 -28.75
CA LYS A 75 -25.62 -28.49 -29.55
C LYS A 75 -24.87 -27.45 -28.73
N ILE A 76 -25.22 -27.30 -27.46
CA ILE A 76 -24.58 -26.35 -26.54
C ILE A 76 -23.14 -26.78 -26.26
N GLU A 77 -22.89 -28.06 -25.99
CA GLU A 77 -21.55 -28.59 -25.76
C GLU A 77 -20.61 -28.38 -26.96
N LYS A 78 -21.10 -28.59 -28.18
CA LYS A 78 -20.32 -28.33 -29.40
C LYS A 78 -19.88 -26.86 -29.53
N ILE A 79 -20.72 -25.93 -29.09
CA ILE A 79 -20.40 -24.50 -29.11
C ILE A 79 -19.43 -24.14 -27.98
N LEU A 80 -19.61 -24.69 -26.78
CA LEU A 80 -18.73 -24.45 -25.62
C LEU A 80 -17.32 -25.04 -25.80
N ASN A 81 -17.20 -26.13 -26.55
CA ASN A 81 -15.92 -26.77 -26.85
C ASN A 81 -15.06 -25.95 -27.84
N GLN A 82 -15.63 -24.93 -28.48
CA GLN A 82 -14.83 -23.93 -29.18
C GLN A 82 -14.13 -23.08 -28.12
N LYS A 83 -12.80 -23.12 -28.11
CA LYS A 83 -11.96 -22.37 -27.17
C LYS A 83 -11.71 -20.97 -27.74
N PRO A 84 -12.48 -19.92 -27.39
CA PRO A 84 -11.98 -18.57 -27.60
C PRO A 84 -10.73 -18.39 -26.73
N PHE A 85 -9.64 -17.93 -27.32
CA PHE A 85 -8.49 -17.47 -26.57
C PHE A 85 -8.83 -16.09 -26.00
N LEU A 86 -8.81 -15.96 -24.68
CA LEU A 86 -8.88 -14.66 -24.02
C LEU A 86 -7.46 -14.25 -23.67
N GLU A 87 -6.91 -13.28 -24.40
CA GLU A 87 -5.66 -12.65 -23.99
C GLU A 87 -5.98 -11.60 -22.92
N VAL A 88 -5.19 -11.58 -21.85
CA VAL A 88 -5.37 -10.61 -20.77
C VAL A 88 -4.11 -9.77 -20.71
N GLU A 89 -4.23 -8.50 -21.05
CA GLU A 89 -3.13 -7.54 -20.96
C GLU A 89 -3.12 -6.94 -19.55
N ILE A 90 -2.01 -7.15 -18.82
CA ILE A 90 -1.81 -6.59 -17.48
C ILE A 90 -0.91 -5.36 -17.61
N LYS A 91 -1.46 -4.18 -17.32
CA LYS A 91 -0.71 -2.93 -17.26
C LYS A 91 -0.45 -2.52 -15.82
N SER A 92 0.63 -1.79 -15.62
CA SER A 92 0.99 -1.22 -14.32
C SER A 92 0.66 0.26 -14.28
N LYS A 93 -0.17 0.69 -13.33
CA LYS A 93 -0.44 2.10 -13.06
C LYS A 93 0.22 2.51 -11.74
N ARG A 94 0.95 3.62 -11.72
CA ARG A 94 1.51 4.14 -10.46
C ARG A 94 0.50 5.04 -9.75
N LEU A 95 0.27 4.75 -8.48
CA LEU A 95 -0.41 5.64 -7.55
C LEU A 95 0.54 5.86 -6.36
N PHE A 96 1.14 7.04 -6.28
CA PHE A 96 2.30 7.31 -5.43
C PHE A 96 3.47 6.34 -5.71
N ASN A 97 3.91 5.59 -4.70
CA ASN A 97 4.96 4.57 -4.80
C ASN A 97 4.39 3.15 -5.01
N LEU A 98 3.08 3.00 -5.20
CA LEU A 98 2.45 1.71 -5.41
C LEU A 98 2.21 1.45 -6.89
N ILE A 99 2.61 0.26 -7.32
CA ILE A 99 2.29 -0.26 -8.65
C ILE A 99 0.95 -0.98 -8.55
N LEU A 100 -0.09 -0.27 -8.95
CA LEU A 100 -1.43 -0.81 -9.17
C LEU A 100 -1.43 -1.60 -10.48
N LEU A 101 -2.27 -2.63 -10.52
CA LEU A 101 -2.51 -3.41 -11.74
C LEU A 101 -3.73 -2.81 -12.43
N GLU A 102 -3.71 -2.84 -13.76
CA GLU A 102 -4.83 -2.56 -14.64
C GLU A 102 -4.99 -3.79 -15.54
N ILE A 103 -6.14 -4.44 -15.49
CA ILE A 103 -6.37 -5.69 -16.22
C ILE A 103 -7.31 -5.39 -17.39
N ARG A 104 -6.80 -5.52 -18.61
CA ARG A 104 -7.60 -5.31 -19.83
C ARG A 104 -7.76 -6.63 -20.57
N PRO A 105 -8.99 -7.17 -20.68
CA PRO A 105 -9.22 -8.30 -21.57
C PRO A 105 -9.06 -7.85 -23.02
N GLN A 106 -8.19 -8.50 -23.78
CA GLN A 106 -8.12 -8.42 -25.23
C GLN A 106 -8.88 -9.60 -25.83
N LYS A 107 -9.84 -9.29 -26.68
CA LYS A 107 -10.61 -10.28 -27.42
C LYS A 107 -9.78 -10.80 -28.59
N VAL A 108 -9.76 -12.12 -28.75
CA VAL A 108 -9.47 -12.76 -30.03
C VAL A 108 -10.78 -13.38 -30.51
N GLU A 109 -11.35 -12.85 -31.60
CA GLU A 109 -12.55 -13.42 -32.21
C GLU A 109 -12.19 -14.77 -32.84
N GLY A 110 -12.90 -15.82 -32.43
CA GLY A 110 -12.87 -17.12 -33.09
C GLY A 110 -13.95 -17.17 -34.18
N GLU A 111 -13.61 -17.67 -35.36
CA GLU A 111 -14.57 -17.94 -36.41
C GLU A 111 -15.52 -19.08 -36.00
N PHE A 112 -16.83 -18.80 -36.01
CA PHE A 112 -17.85 -19.82 -35.74
C PHE A 112 -18.16 -20.60 -37.02
N SER A 113 -17.90 -21.92 -37.02
CA SER A 113 -18.13 -22.81 -38.16
C SER A 113 -19.54 -23.42 -38.25
N TYR A 114 -20.47 -23.06 -37.34
CA TYR A 114 -21.81 -23.68 -37.25
C TYR A 114 -22.94 -22.64 -37.17
N GLU A 115 -24.16 -23.06 -37.50
CA GLU A 115 -25.39 -22.27 -37.31
C GLU A 115 -25.53 -21.83 -35.85
N LYS A 116 -25.41 -20.52 -35.61
CA LYS A 116 -25.57 -19.92 -34.30
C LYS A 116 -27.05 -19.91 -33.90
N PRO A 117 -27.41 -20.34 -32.68
CA PRO A 117 -28.71 -20.06 -32.10
C PRO A 117 -29.02 -18.56 -32.15
N ALA A 118 -30.27 -18.15 -32.43
CA ALA A 118 -30.64 -16.73 -32.45
C ALA A 118 -30.37 -16.01 -31.10
N LEU A 119 -30.39 -16.76 -29.99
CA LEU A 119 -30.08 -16.26 -28.65
C LEU A 119 -28.57 -16.17 -28.36
N TRP A 120 -27.72 -16.78 -29.20
CA TRP A 120 -26.29 -16.91 -28.96
C TRP A 120 -25.54 -15.58 -29.01
N ASP A 121 -25.86 -14.70 -29.96
CA ASP A 121 -25.17 -13.41 -30.07
C ASP A 121 -25.49 -12.51 -28.85
N LYS A 122 -26.73 -12.59 -28.32
CA LYS A 122 -27.11 -11.92 -27.06
C LYS A 122 -26.29 -12.46 -25.89
N ILE A 123 -26.24 -13.79 -25.72
CA ILE A 123 -25.50 -14.45 -24.65
C ILE A 123 -23.99 -14.18 -24.75
N SER A 124 -23.42 -14.20 -25.94
CA SER A 124 -22.01 -13.87 -26.15
C SER A 124 -21.71 -12.44 -25.73
N SER A 125 -22.55 -11.47 -26.11
CA SER A 125 -22.37 -10.08 -25.72
C SER A 125 -22.47 -9.86 -24.20
N GLN A 126 -23.34 -10.60 -23.51
CA GLN A 126 -23.48 -10.54 -22.06
C GLN A 126 -22.32 -11.22 -21.35
N LYS A 127 -21.86 -12.37 -21.86
CA LYS A 127 -20.66 -13.07 -21.37
C LYS A 127 -19.47 -12.11 -21.35
N ASP A 128 -19.27 -11.36 -22.42
CA ASP A 128 -18.16 -10.41 -22.51
C ASP A 128 -18.27 -9.30 -21.45
N LYS A 129 -19.47 -8.74 -21.26
CA LYS A 129 -19.73 -7.73 -20.22
C LYS A 129 -19.50 -8.27 -18.80
N VAL A 130 -19.89 -9.51 -18.54
CA VAL A 130 -19.67 -10.19 -17.25
C VAL A 130 -18.19 -10.48 -17.03
N LEU A 131 -17.46 -10.88 -18.07
CA LEU A 131 -16.01 -11.08 -17.98
C LEU A 131 -15.28 -9.75 -17.71
N GLU A 132 -15.65 -8.67 -18.41
CA GLU A 132 -15.10 -7.34 -18.16
C GLU A 132 -15.38 -6.86 -16.73
N SER A 133 -16.60 -7.05 -16.21
CA SER A 133 -16.91 -6.67 -14.83
C SER A 133 -16.13 -7.51 -13.82
N PHE A 134 -15.97 -8.81 -14.09
CA PHE A 134 -15.18 -9.69 -13.25
C PHE A 134 -13.71 -9.24 -13.17
N PHE A 135 -13.07 -8.94 -14.30
CA PHE A 135 -11.68 -8.45 -14.29
C PHE A 135 -11.53 -7.11 -13.57
N LYS A 136 -12.50 -6.19 -13.70
CA LYS A 136 -12.51 -4.93 -12.93
C LYS A 136 -12.61 -5.16 -11.42
N ILE A 137 -13.41 -6.14 -10.99
CA ILE A 137 -13.52 -6.51 -9.58
C ILE A 137 -12.20 -7.11 -9.08
N VAL A 138 -11.60 -8.03 -9.84
CA VAL A 138 -10.32 -8.66 -9.51
C VAL A 138 -9.21 -7.60 -9.41
N GLU A 139 -9.15 -6.68 -10.36
CA GLU A 139 -8.24 -5.53 -10.34
C GLU A 139 -8.41 -4.71 -9.06
N GLY A 140 -9.66 -4.35 -8.74
CA GLY A 140 -9.97 -3.59 -7.54
C GLY A 140 -9.56 -4.30 -6.24
N LEU A 141 -9.78 -5.63 -6.15
CA LEU A 141 -9.41 -6.43 -4.99
C LEU A 141 -7.88 -6.50 -4.81
N LEU A 142 -7.14 -6.77 -5.87
CA LEU A 142 -5.67 -6.81 -5.83
C LEU A 142 -5.07 -5.45 -5.45
N ASN A 143 -5.66 -4.37 -5.96
CA ASN A 143 -5.23 -3.01 -5.64
C ASN A 143 -5.54 -2.65 -4.17
N LEU A 144 -6.71 -3.06 -3.65
CA LEU A 144 -7.08 -2.89 -2.24
C LEU A 144 -6.15 -3.65 -1.30
N GLU A 145 -5.78 -4.89 -1.63
CA GLU A 145 -4.84 -5.68 -0.85
C GLU A 145 -3.48 -4.97 -0.74
N LYS A 146 -2.95 -4.52 -1.88
CA LYS A 146 -1.67 -3.78 -1.94
C LYS A 146 -1.69 -2.52 -1.09
N ILE A 147 -2.75 -1.72 -1.20
CA ILE A 147 -2.90 -0.49 -0.40
C ILE A 147 -3.02 -0.83 1.08
N SER A 148 -3.76 -1.87 1.44
CA SER A 148 -3.90 -2.32 2.84
C SER A 148 -2.55 -2.71 3.45
N CYS A 149 -1.74 -3.47 2.72
CA CYS A 149 -0.40 -3.83 3.16
C CYS A 149 0.49 -2.59 3.36
N GLU A 150 0.39 -1.60 2.48
CA GLU A 150 1.17 -0.37 2.58
C GLU A 150 0.71 0.52 3.75
N ILE A 151 -0.59 0.58 4.03
CA ILE A 151 -1.15 1.26 5.22
C ILE A 151 -0.59 0.62 6.49
N LEU A 152 -0.62 -0.72 6.59
CA LEU A 152 -0.09 -1.43 7.77
C LEU A 152 1.41 -1.17 7.96
N LYS A 153 2.20 -1.18 6.88
CA LYS A 153 3.63 -0.86 6.92
C LYS A 153 3.88 0.58 7.37
N THR A 154 3.13 1.53 6.82
CA THR A 154 3.26 2.96 7.15
C THR A 154 2.88 3.21 8.60
N ARG A 155 1.77 2.64 9.08
CA ARG A 155 1.33 2.73 10.49
C ARG A 155 2.34 2.13 11.46
N ARG A 156 2.94 0.99 11.12
CA ARG A 156 4.00 0.40 11.96
C ARG A 156 5.23 1.31 12.02
N ARG A 157 5.58 1.99 10.92
CA ARG A 157 6.71 2.92 10.87
C ARG A 157 6.43 4.22 11.63
N THR A 158 5.25 4.81 11.51
CA THR A 158 4.85 6.01 12.29
C THR A 158 4.92 5.69 13.79
N ASN A 159 4.30 4.59 14.22
CA ASN A 159 4.32 4.19 15.63
C ASN A 159 5.73 3.90 16.15
N ALA A 160 6.60 3.29 15.33
CA ALA A 160 7.99 3.06 15.72
C ALA A 160 8.78 4.37 15.85
N LEU A 161 8.49 5.39 15.04
CA LEU A 161 9.08 6.71 15.18
C LEU A 161 8.60 7.40 16.45
N GLU A 162 7.29 7.43 16.67
CA GLU A 162 6.61 8.13 17.77
C GLU A 162 6.97 7.53 19.13
N TYR A 163 6.83 6.22 19.30
CA TYR A 163 6.93 5.58 20.62
C TYR A 163 8.31 4.99 20.93
N ILE A 164 9.16 4.76 19.92
CA ILE A 164 10.46 4.09 20.12
C ILE A 164 11.61 5.03 19.77
N LEU A 165 11.70 5.49 18.52
CA LEU A 165 12.89 6.20 18.05
C LEU A 165 13.04 7.60 18.62
N ILE A 166 11.98 8.42 18.58
CA ILE A 166 12.01 9.80 19.08
C ILE A 166 12.30 9.82 20.59
N PRO A 167 11.59 9.07 21.44
CA PRO A 167 11.87 9.03 22.88
C PRO A 167 13.29 8.52 23.18
N TYR A 168 13.76 7.52 22.43
CA TYR A 168 15.14 7.02 22.58
C TYR A 168 16.19 8.10 22.27
N ILE A 169 16.02 8.85 21.18
CA ILE A 169 16.94 9.94 20.82
C ILE A 169 16.89 11.04 21.90
N GLU A 170 15.71 11.40 22.38
CA GLU A 170 15.56 12.41 23.44
C GLU A 170 16.23 12.01 24.75
N ASN A 171 16.03 10.77 25.19
CA ASN A 171 16.69 10.26 26.39
C ASN A 171 18.21 10.23 26.21
N THR A 172 18.70 9.82 25.03
CA THR A 172 20.14 9.82 24.74
C THR A 172 20.73 11.22 24.74
N ILE A 173 20.01 12.21 24.20
CA ILE A 173 20.41 13.64 24.25
C ILE A 173 20.53 14.09 25.70
N LYS A 174 19.52 13.82 26.54
CA LYS A 174 19.55 14.18 27.97
C LYS A 174 20.74 13.54 28.69
N THR A 175 21.01 12.26 28.44
CA THR A 175 22.17 11.57 29.05
C THR A 175 23.50 12.21 28.66
N ILE A 176 23.69 12.56 27.39
CA ILE A 176 24.92 13.20 26.93
C ILE A 176 25.05 14.62 27.49
N GLU A 177 23.97 15.38 27.55
CA GLU A 177 23.96 16.73 28.12
C GLU A 177 24.34 16.71 29.61
N MET A 178 23.76 15.80 30.40
CA MET A 178 24.14 15.64 31.81
C MET A 178 25.62 15.29 31.96
N LYS A 179 26.13 14.35 31.15
CA LYS A 179 27.54 13.93 31.23
C LYS A 179 28.53 15.02 30.83
N LEU A 180 28.18 15.82 29.82
CA LEU A 180 29.00 16.98 29.42
C LEU A 180 29.00 18.05 30.52
N ALA A 181 27.86 18.31 31.16
CA ALA A 181 27.77 19.25 32.27
C ALA A 181 28.59 18.79 33.50
N GLU A 182 28.60 17.49 33.81
CA GLU A 182 29.46 16.92 34.86
C GLU A 182 30.95 17.12 34.54
N LEU A 183 31.39 16.80 33.32
CA LEU A 183 32.77 16.98 32.89
C LEU A 183 33.21 18.45 32.92
N GLU A 184 32.34 19.38 32.49
CA GLU A 184 32.60 20.82 32.56
C GLU A 184 32.75 21.28 34.02
N ARG A 185 31.92 20.75 34.93
CA ARG A 185 32.00 21.07 36.36
C ARG A 185 33.30 20.55 36.99
N GLU A 186 33.70 19.32 36.68
CA GLU A 186 34.98 18.74 37.14
C GLU A 186 36.17 19.56 36.65
N PHE A 187 36.17 19.95 35.37
CA PHE A 187 37.23 20.76 34.77
C PHE A 187 37.34 22.14 35.42
N LEU A 188 36.21 22.81 35.69
CA LEU A 188 36.20 24.10 36.39
C LEU A 188 36.76 24.00 37.81
N LEU A 189 36.42 22.93 38.55
CA LEU A 189 36.96 22.69 39.89
C LEU A 189 38.48 22.46 39.85
N GLN A 190 38.98 21.70 38.87
CA GLN A 190 40.42 21.50 38.68
C GLN A 190 41.16 22.81 38.36
N ILE A 191 40.57 23.67 37.51
CA ILE A 191 41.12 25.00 37.21
C ILE A 191 41.14 25.88 38.47
N SER A 192 40.09 25.85 39.29
CA SER A 192 40.07 26.63 40.54
C SER A 192 41.20 26.19 41.48
N ARG A 193 41.31 24.87 41.72
CA ARG A 193 42.35 24.32 42.61
C ARG A 193 43.76 24.66 42.15
N THR A 194 44.04 24.53 40.85
CA THR A 194 45.36 24.89 40.29
C THR A 194 45.67 26.37 40.41
N LYS A 195 44.66 27.26 40.25
CA LYS A 195 44.83 28.70 40.49
C LYS A 195 45.09 29.02 41.96
N ASP A 196 44.45 28.32 42.89
CA ASP A 196 44.63 28.54 44.32
C ASP A 196 46.05 28.14 44.76
N LEU A 197 46.54 26.98 44.29
CA LEU A 197 47.93 26.54 44.53
C LEU A 197 48.97 27.55 43.99
N LEU A 198 48.77 28.06 42.78
CA LEU A 198 49.67 29.07 42.18
C LEU A 198 49.66 30.42 42.93
N LYS A 199 48.63 30.71 43.71
CA LYS A 199 48.58 31.91 44.56
C LYS A 199 49.27 31.70 45.90
N GLU A 200 49.27 30.48 46.43
CA GLU A 200 49.96 30.13 47.68
C GLU A 200 51.48 30.05 47.50
N GLU A 201 51.97 29.77 46.28
CA GLU A 201 53.40 29.73 45.95
C GLU A 201 54.02 31.12 45.64
N ARG A 202 53.26 32.21 45.73
CA ARG A 202 53.73 33.60 45.56
C ARG A 202 53.68 34.39 46.86
#